data_AF-A0A177YEY7-F1
#
_entry.id   AF-A0A177YEY7-F1
#
_cell.length_a   1.000
_cell.length_b   1.000
_cell.length_c   1.000
_cell.angle_alpha   90.00
_cell.angle_beta   90.00
_cell.angle_gamma   90.00
#
_symmetry.space_group_name_H-M   'P 1'
#
loop_
_entity.id
_entity.type
_entity.pdbx_description
1 polymer ?
#
loop_
_entity_poly.entity_id
_entity_poly.type
_entity_poly.pdbx_seq_one_letter_code
_entity_poly.pdbx_strand_id
1 'polypeptide(L)'
;MSKTYTVSITRDGKWWMIAVPELDALTQARRIDDVATAAKELIALETGVSLADVEIEQHIELEPGGEDLAARVADIKAQRARLSEEEARVKASTEAFAKQLAGAHVPVRDIGSLLGVTFQRASQLVNN
;
A
#
# COMPACT_ATOMS: atom_id res chain seq x y z
N MET A 1 -23.11 2.99 -13.32
CA MET A 1 -23.00 3.67 -12.01
C MET A 1 -22.46 2.62 -11.06
N SER A 2 -21.31 2.86 -10.43
CA SER A 2 -20.81 1.95 -9.41
C SER A 2 -21.60 2.14 -8.12
N LYS A 3 -21.92 1.02 -7.45
CA LYS A 3 -22.49 1.05 -6.10
C LYS A 3 -21.45 0.50 -5.15
N THR A 4 -21.22 1.22 -4.06
CA THR A 4 -20.31 0.83 -2.99
C THR A 4 -21.08 0.01 -1.95
N TYR A 5 -20.53 -1.14 -1.56
CA TYR A 5 -21.08 -2.02 -0.53
C TYR A 5 -20.14 -2.11 0.66
N THR A 6 -20.68 -2.06 1.87
CA THR A 6 -19.92 -2.30 3.10
C THR A 6 -19.68 -3.80 3.29
N VAL A 7 -18.44 -4.18 3.57
CA VAL A 7 -18.02 -5.57 3.80
C VAL A 7 -17.36 -5.68 5.18
N SER A 8 -17.92 -6.49 6.08
CA SER A 8 -17.30 -6.83 7.37
C SER A 8 -16.49 -8.12 7.23
N ILE A 9 -15.25 -8.07 7.71
CA ILE A 9 -14.25 -9.13 7.53
C ILE A 9 -13.77 -9.55 8.91
N THR A 10 -14.07 -10.79 9.29
CA THR A 10 -13.63 -11.38 10.54
C THR A 10 -12.76 -12.60 10.29
N ARG A 11 -11.97 -13.00 11.29
CA ARG A 11 -11.12 -14.19 11.20
C ARG A 11 -11.73 -15.33 12.00
N ASP A 12 -12.16 -16.40 11.33
CA ASP A 12 -12.64 -17.62 11.97
C ASP A 12 -11.78 -18.84 11.60
N GLY A 13 -11.11 -19.44 12.59
CA GLY A 13 -10.27 -20.63 12.42
C GLY A 13 -9.21 -20.48 11.32
N LYS A 14 -9.45 -21.03 10.13
CA LYS A 14 -8.56 -20.94 8.94
C LYS A 14 -9.15 -20.14 7.76
N TRP A 15 -10.25 -19.44 7.98
CA TRP A 15 -10.98 -18.65 6.99
C TRP A 15 -11.09 -17.17 7.40
N TRP A 16 -11.05 -16.30 6.40
CA TRP A 16 -11.59 -14.95 6.50
C TRP A 16 -13.07 -15.03 6.14
N MET A 17 -13.93 -14.66 7.06
CA MET A 17 -15.37 -14.58 6.85
C MET A 17 -15.69 -13.18 6.33
N ILE A 18 -16.53 -13.10 5.30
CA ILE A 18 -16.76 -11.90 4.51
C ILE A 18 -18.26 -11.69 4.44
N ALA A 19 -18.79 -10.84 5.31
CA ALA A 19 -20.20 -10.52 5.38
C ALA A 19 -20.51 -9.24 4.60
N VAL A 20 -21.59 -9.25 3.82
CA VAL A 20 -22.15 -8.07 3.14
C VAL A 20 -23.54 -7.80 3.73
N PRO A 21 -23.65 -6.96 4.78
CA PRO A 21 -24.88 -6.83 5.56
C PRO A 21 -26.08 -6.34 4.73
N GLU A 22 -25.84 -5.46 3.76
CA GLU A 22 -26.88 -4.92 2.86
C GLU A 22 -27.58 -5.99 2.02
N LEU A 23 -26.92 -7.13 1.79
CA LEU A 23 -27.40 -8.23 0.97
C LEU A 23 -27.76 -9.47 1.80
N ASP A 24 -27.59 -9.42 3.13
CA ASP A 24 -27.68 -10.58 4.03
C ASP A 24 -26.87 -11.78 3.51
N ALA A 25 -25.69 -11.49 2.94
CA ALA A 25 -24.88 -12.45 2.21
C ALA A 25 -23.52 -12.69 2.88
N LEU A 26 -23.02 -13.92 2.78
CA LEU A 26 -21.78 -14.36 3.43
C LEU A 26 -20.94 -15.20 2.46
N THR A 27 -19.65 -14.89 2.37
CA THR A 27 -18.65 -15.73 1.69
C THR A 27 -17.39 -15.84 2.55
N GLN A 28 -16.38 -16.55 2.04
CA GLN A 28 -15.14 -16.78 2.77
C GLN A 28 -13.92 -16.90 1.84
N ALA A 29 -12.75 -16.57 2.38
CA ALA A 29 -11.48 -16.70 1.68
C ALA A 29 -10.37 -17.29 2.57
N ARG A 30 -9.36 -17.92 1.96
CA ARG A 30 -8.20 -18.46 2.69
C ARG A 30 -7.17 -17.38 3.05
N ARG A 31 -7.05 -16.34 2.24
CA ARG A 31 -6.06 -15.27 2.39
C ARG A 31 -6.77 -13.93 2.38
N ILE A 32 -6.18 -12.95 3.07
CA ILE A 32 -6.73 -11.59 3.13
C ILE A 32 -6.76 -10.93 1.74
N ASP A 33 -5.78 -11.24 0.90
CA ASP A 33 -5.67 -10.70 -0.47
C ASP A 33 -6.82 -11.19 -1.39
N ASP A 34 -7.41 -12.33 -1.07
CA ASP A 34 -8.52 -12.92 -1.84
C ASP A 34 -9.88 -12.36 -1.42
N VAL A 35 -9.96 -11.64 -0.28
CA VAL A 35 -11.22 -11.15 0.30
C VAL A 35 -11.94 -10.19 -0.62
N ALA A 36 -11.22 -9.25 -1.24
CA ALA A 36 -11.81 -8.26 -2.11
C ALA A 36 -12.46 -8.92 -3.35
N THR A 37 -11.79 -9.90 -3.94
CA THR A 37 -12.31 -10.65 -5.09
C THR A 37 -13.53 -11.45 -4.70
N ALA A 38 -13.46 -12.23 -3.61
CA ALA A 38 -14.57 -13.05 -3.14
C ALA A 38 -15.82 -12.20 -2.78
N ALA A 39 -15.63 -11.03 -2.16
CA ALA A 39 -16.71 -10.10 -1.86
C ALA A 39 -17.39 -9.58 -3.13
N LYS A 40 -16.60 -9.15 -4.13
CA LYS A 40 -17.14 -8.65 -5.39
C LYS A 40 -17.88 -9.73 -6.17
N GLU A 41 -17.36 -10.96 -6.20
CA GLU A 41 -18.01 -12.12 -6.81
C GLU A 41 -19.36 -12.42 -6.16
N LEU A 42 -19.43 -12.41 -4.82
CA LEU A 42 -20.68 -12.57 -4.08
C LEU A 42 -21.68 -11.46 -4.44
N ILE A 43 -21.26 -10.19 -4.41
CA ILE A 43 -22.14 -9.05 -4.71
C ILE A 43 -22.65 -9.11 -6.15
N ALA A 44 -21.79 -9.39 -7.12
CA ALA A 44 -22.17 -9.52 -8.52
C ALA A 44 -23.18 -10.65 -8.73
N LEU A 45 -23.00 -11.78 -8.03
CA LEU A 45 -23.93 -12.90 -8.07
C LEU A 45 -25.30 -12.53 -7.51
N GLU A 46 -25.34 -11.90 -6.32
CA GLU A 46 -26.60 -11.56 -5.63
C GLU A 46 -27.38 -10.43 -6.32
N THR A 47 -26.67 -9.48 -6.94
CA THR A 47 -27.29 -8.26 -7.50
C THR A 47 -27.42 -8.28 -9.02
N GLY A 48 -26.78 -9.24 -9.69
CA GLY A 48 -26.74 -9.36 -11.14
C GLY A 48 -25.94 -8.27 -11.85
N VAL A 49 -25.20 -7.43 -11.12
CA VAL A 49 -24.32 -6.39 -11.69
C VAL A 49 -22.97 -6.97 -12.09
N SER A 50 -22.27 -6.31 -13.00
CA SER A 50 -20.93 -6.75 -13.40
C SER A 50 -19.92 -6.51 -12.26
N LEU A 51 -18.88 -7.36 -12.15
CA LEU A 51 -17.78 -7.18 -11.19
C LEU A 51 -17.10 -5.81 -11.30
N ALA A 52 -17.05 -5.24 -12.51
CA ALA A 52 -16.43 -3.94 -12.76
C ALA A 52 -17.25 -2.77 -12.19
N ASP A 53 -18.54 -2.98 -11.97
CA ASP A 53 -19.46 -1.97 -11.39
C ASP A 53 -19.60 -2.10 -9.87
N VAL A 54 -18.91 -3.08 -9.25
CA VAL A 54 -18.91 -3.28 -7.79
C VAL A 54 -17.72 -2.57 -7.15
N GLU A 55 -18.04 -1.63 -6.26
CA GLU A 55 -17.11 -1.05 -5.31
C GLU A 55 -17.37 -1.62 -3.92
N ILE A 56 -16.33 -1.75 -3.11
CA ILE A 56 -16.45 -2.26 -1.74
C ILE A 56 -15.69 -1.37 -0.76
N GLU A 57 -16.27 -1.17 0.41
CA GLU A 57 -15.61 -0.60 1.58
C GLU A 57 -15.36 -1.73 2.59
N GLN A 58 -14.09 -1.98 2.92
CA GLN A 58 -13.69 -3.12 3.75
C GLN A 58 -13.48 -2.70 5.20
N HIS A 59 -14.18 -3.35 6.12
CA HIS A 59 -14.00 -3.22 7.56
C HIS A 59 -13.45 -4.53 8.11
N ILE A 60 -12.20 -4.53 8.52
CA ILE A 60 -11.53 -5.71 9.06
C ILE A 60 -11.56 -5.65 10.59
N GLU A 61 -12.22 -6.61 11.21
CA GLU A 61 -12.29 -6.78 12.65
C GLU A 61 -11.27 -7.83 13.08
N LEU A 62 -10.23 -7.38 13.79
CA LEU A 62 -9.17 -8.21 14.32
C LEU A 62 -8.97 -7.90 15.79
N GLU A 63 -9.76 -8.54 16.65
CA GLU A 63 -9.66 -8.42 18.11
C GLU A 63 -9.29 -9.74 18.82
N PRO A 64 -8.10 -10.33 18.64
CA PRO A 64 -7.63 -11.37 19.53
C PRO A 64 -7.07 -10.73 20.81
N GLY A 65 -7.79 -10.85 21.93
CA GLY A 65 -7.25 -10.53 23.26
C GLY A 65 -7.23 -9.05 23.66
N GLY A 66 -8.05 -8.20 23.03
CA GLY A 66 -8.31 -6.82 23.47
C GLY A 66 -7.40 -5.74 22.88
N GLU A 67 -6.45 -6.10 22.00
CA GLU A 67 -5.73 -5.15 21.16
C GLU A 67 -6.44 -5.01 19.80
N ASP A 68 -6.71 -3.78 19.38
CA ASP A 68 -7.18 -3.48 18.03
C ASP A 68 -6.02 -3.65 17.03
N LEU A 69 -5.86 -4.88 16.55
CA LEU A 69 -4.81 -5.21 15.58
C LEU A 69 -5.05 -4.53 14.23
N ALA A 70 -6.30 -4.20 13.89
CA ALA A 70 -6.61 -3.50 12.65
C ALA A 70 -6.04 -2.07 12.68
N ALA A 71 -6.23 -1.35 13.80
CA ALA A 71 -5.60 -0.05 14.02
C ALA A 71 -4.07 -0.15 13.98
N ARG A 72 -3.47 -1.18 14.60
CA ARG A 72 -2.01 -1.38 14.55
C ARG A 72 -1.49 -1.64 13.14
N VAL A 73 -2.19 -2.43 12.34
CA VAL A 73 -1.85 -2.66 10.93
C VAL A 73 -1.96 -1.37 10.12
N ALA A 74 -3.00 -0.56 10.35
CA ALA A 74 -3.18 0.73 9.69
C ALA A 74 -2.05 1.71 10.03
N ASP A 75 -1.63 1.81 11.29
CA ASP A 75 -0.49 2.61 11.71
C ASP A 75 0.82 2.17 11.02
N ILE A 76 1.12 0.87 11.00
CA ILE A 76 2.31 0.33 10.31
C ILE A 76 2.27 0.67 8.80
N LYS A 77 1.11 0.58 8.16
CA LYS A 77 0.96 0.97 6.74
C LYS A 77 1.22 2.46 6.54
N ALA A 78 0.68 3.32 7.40
CA ALA A 78 0.90 4.76 7.34
C ALA A 78 2.38 5.12 7.57
N GLN A 79 3.06 4.47 8.51
CA GLN A 79 4.50 4.66 8.75
C GLN A 79 5.33 4.26 7.53
N ARG A 80 5.01 3.12 6.89
CA ARG A 80 5.67 2.69 5.65
C ARG A 80 5.45 3.66 4.50
N ALA A 81 4.25 4.20 4.34
CA ALA A 81 3.97 5.21 3.32
C ALA A 81 4.83 6.47 3.53
N ARG A 82 4.91 6.96 4.77
CA ARG A 82 5.77 8.10 5.13
C ARG A 82 7.25 7.84 4.85
N LEU A 83 7.75 6.65 5.20
CA LEU A 83 9.14 6.26 4.88
C LEU A 83 9.39 6.27 3.37
N SER A 84 8.48 5.70 2.59
CA SER A 84 8.61 5.66 1.12
C SER A 84 8.59 7.06 0.51
N GLU A 85 7.72 7.95 1.00
CA GLU A 85 7.70 9.34 0.57
C GLU A 85 9.01 10.07 0.90
N GLU A 86 9.52 9.88 2.11
CA GLU A 86 10.77 10.51 2.53
C GLU A 86 11.97 9.97 1.74
N GLU A 87 12.04 8.67 1.52
CA GLU A 87 13.05 8.05 0.64
C GLU A 87 13.02 8.64 -0.77
N ALA A 88 11.82 8.85 -1.33
CA ALA A 88 11.67 9.49 -2.64
C ALA A 88 12.16 10.94 -2.64
N ARG A 89 11.85 11.72 -1.58
CA ARG A 89 12.32 13.11 -1.43
C ARG A 89 13.83 13.19 -1.27
N VAL A 90 14.42 12.33 -0.43
CA VAL A 90 15.88 12.25 -0.24
C VAL A 90 16.56 11.90 -1.56
N LYS A 91 16.03 10.92 -2.30
CA LYS A 91 16.56 10.54 -3.61
C LYS A 91 16.53 11.71 -4.59
N ALA A 92 15.39 12.37 -4.75
CA ALA A 92 15.25 13.51 -5.64
C ALA A 92 16.17 14.68 -5.27
N SER A 93 16.28 14.97 -3.97
CA SER A 93 17.16 16.03 -3.46
C SER A 93 18.65 15.70 -3.67
N THR A 94 19.03 14.43 -3.48
CA THR A 94 20.39 13.94 -3.73
C THR A 94 20.74 14.04 -5.21
N GLU A 95 19.84 13.65 -6.11
CA GLU A 95 20.00 13.77 -7.57
C GLU A 95 20.16 15.23 -8.00
N ALA A 96 19.28 16.11 -7.52
CA ALA A 96 19.34 17.54 -7.83
C ALA A 96 20.65 18.18 -7.34
N PHE A 97 21.07 17.88 -6.11
CA PHE A 97 22.27 18.47 -5.54
C PHE A 97 23.55 17.90 -6.18
N ALA A 98 23.59 16.61 -6.53
CA ALA A 98 24.70 16.03 -7.30
C ALA A 98 24.91 16.77 -8.64
N LYS A 99 23.82 17.08 -9.36
CA LYS A 99 23.88 17.86 -10.61
C LYS A 99 24.35 19.30 -10.37
N GLN A 100 23.90 19.94 -9.29
CA GLN A 100 24.36 21.28 -8.91
C GLN A 100 25.87 21.31 -8.62
N LEU A 101 26.38 20.34 -7.87
CA LEU A 101 27.81 20.22 -7.55
C LEU A 101 28.63 19.95 -8.82
N ALA A 102 28.15 19.10 -9.71
CA ALA A 102 28.82 18.85 -11.00
C ALA A 102 28.86 20.12 -11.87
N GLY A 103 27.77 20.90 -11.92
CA GLY A 103 27.73 22.21 -12.61
C GLY A 103 28.69 23.24 -11.99
N ALA A 104 28.98 23.12 -10.70
CA ALA A 104 30.01 23.90 -10.00
C ALA A 104 31.43 23.34 -10.18
N HIS A 105 31.64 22.37 -11.09
CA HIS A 105 32.92 21.73 -11.40
C HIS A 105 33.55 20.95 -10.22
N VAL A 106 32.73 20.52 -9.25
CA VAL A 106 33.21 19.63 -8.18
C VAL A 106 33.53 18.25 -8.77
N PRO A 107 34.71 17.66 -8.47
CA PRO A 107 35.04 16.32 -8.96
C PRO A 107 34.02 15.27 -8.52
N VAL A 108 33.60 14.38 -9.43
CA VAL A 108 32.59 13.34 -9.17
C VAL A 108 32.94 12.45 -7.97
N ARG A 109 34.24 12.24 -7.72
CA ARG A 109 34.73 11.52 -6.53
C ARG A 109 34.36 12.24 -5.24
N ASP A 110 34.54 13.55 -5.21
CA ASP A 110 34.25 14.38 -4.04
C ASP A 110 32.74 14.53 -3.85
N ILE A 111 31.96 14.59 -4.94
CA ILE A 111 30.49 14.52 -4.88
C ILE A 111 30.04 13.23 -4.18
N GLY A 112 30.66 12.09 -4.47
CA GLY A 112 30.39 10.84 -3.77
C GLY A 112 30.63 10.95 -2.26
N SER A 113 31.80 11.45 -1.87
CA SER A 113 32.13 11.66 -0.45
C SER A 113 31.19 12.64 0.25
N LEU A 114 30.83 13.76 -0.40
CA LEU A 114 29.94 14.78 0.16
C LEU A 114 28.51 14.28 0.35
N LEU A 115 28.02 13.47 -0.58
CA LEU A 115 26.66 12.91 -0.53
C LEU A 115 26.59 11.57 0.22
N GLY A 116 27.71 11.08 0.75
CA GLY A 116 27.77 9.80 1.46
C GLY A 116 27.48 8.58 0.58
N VAL A 117 27.76 8.68 -0.73
CA VAL A 117 27.54 7.60 -1.71
C VAL A 117 28.84 7.16 -2.37
N THR A 118 28.83 5.97 -2.97
CA THR A 118 29.99 5.49 -3.72
C THR A 118 30.25 6.36 -4.94
N PHE A 119 31.50 6.38 -5.42
CA PHE A 119 31.86 7.06 -6.66
C PHE A 119 30.99 6.63 -7.86
N GLN A 120 30.71 5.32 -7.99
CA GLN A 120 29.85 4.81 -9.06
C GLN A 120 28.43 5.38 -8.97
N ARG A 121 27.87 5.47 -7.76
CA ARG A 121 26.54 6.08 -7.56
C ARG A 121 26.57 7.57 -7.86
N ALA A 122 27.59 8.32 -7.42
CA ALA A 122 27.76 9.72 -7.78
C ALA A 122 27.83 9.94 -9.30
N SER A 123 28.59 9.10 -10.01
CA SER A 123 28.66 9.12 -11.48
C SER A 123 27.29 8.87 -12.12
N GLN A 124 26.51 7.91 -11.62
CA GLN A 124 25.14 7.69 -12.10
C GLN A 124 24.23 8.89 -11.85
N LEU A 125 24.28 9.49 -10.65
CA LEU A 125 23.45 10.64 -10.28
C LEU A 125 23.71 11.87 -11.15
N VAL A 126 24.96 12.07 -11.57
CA VAL A 126 25.36 13.20 -12.42
C VAL A 126 24.97 12.98 -13.89
N ASN A 127 25.02 11.73 -14.36
CA ASN A 127 24.83 11.38 -15.78
C ASN A 127 23.40 10.95 -16.16
N ASN A 128 22.49 10.83 -15.19
CA ASN A 128 21.10 10.41 -15.36
C ASN A 128 20.16 11.60 -15.20
#